data_AF-A0A1I7GX52-F1
#
_entry.id   AF-A0A1I7GX52-F1
#
_cell.length_a   1.000
_cell.length_b   1.000
_cell.length_c   1.000
_cell.angle_alpha   90.00
_cell.angle_beta   90.00
_cell.angle_gamma   90.00
#
_symmetry.space_group_name_H-M   'P 1'
#
loop_
_entity.id
_entity.type
_entity.pdbx_description
1 polymer ?
#
loop_
_entity_poly.entity_id
_entity_poly.type
_entity_poly.pdbx_seq_one_letter_code
_entity_poly.pdbx_strand_id
1 'polypeptide(L)'
;MFYYEEGKDIKNELIVNELKELTYDSPLSQLILIMTDNCNLKCEYCIYSDKYPKDIEYSRRKMDFNTAKLSIDKYFELHKERKKHGLNKSANVSFYGGEPLLNFDLIKKSVEYIKNRARNNILYYNKWYDNE
;
A
#
# COMPACT_ATOMS: atom_id res chain seq x y z
N MET A 1 9.80 -2.39 6.61
CA MET A 1 8.51 -1.88 6.11
C MET A 1 8.51 -0.38 6.35
N PHE A 2 8.57 0.44 5.30
CA PHE A 2 8.68 1.89 5.43
C PHE A 2 7.28 2.48 5.65
N TYR A 3 7.10 3.20 6.75
CA TYR A 3 5.87 3.95 7.03
C TYR A 3 6.09 5.40 6.62
N TYR A 4 5.20 5.93 5.78
CA TYR A 4 5.15 7.38 5.54
C TYR A 4 4.37 8.01 6.69
N GLU A 5 5.05 8.79 7.53
CA GLU A 5 4.44 9.62 8.57
C GLU A 5 4.67 11.09 8.20
N GLU A 6 3.61 11.89 8.09
CA GLU A 6 3.74 13.33 7.85
C GLU A 6 4.55 13.99 8.99
N GLY A 7 5.54 14.81 8.62
CA GLY A 7 6.26 15.67 9.57
C GLY A 7 7.55 15.10 10.16
N LYS A 8 8.00 13.89 9.76
CA LYS A 8 9.34 13.38 10.10
C LYS A 8 10.16 13.11 8.84
N ASP A 9 11.36 13.70 8.86
CA ASP A 9 12.52 13.37 8.04
C ASP A 9 12.69 14.07 6.67
N ILE A 10 13.57 15.08 6.70
CA ILE A 10 14.30 15.66 5.55
C ILE A 10 15.06 14.57 4.74
N LYS A 11 15.32 13.38 5.32
CA LYS A 11 15.89 12.23 4.63
C LYS A 11 14.95 11.61 3.58
N ASN A 12 13.63 11.78 3.71
CA ASN A 12 12.67 11.13 2.80
C ASN A 12 12.65 11.73 1.40
N GLU A 13 12.98 13.00 1.20
CA GLU A 13 12.90 13.64 -0.12
C GLU A 13 14.02 13.16 -1.07
N LEU A 14 15.23 12.97 -0.53
CA LEU A 14 16.35 12.31 -1.22
C LEU A 14 16.03 10.86 -1.59
N ILE A 15 15.44 10.10 -0.66
CA ILE A 15 14.99 8.71 -0.89
C ILE A 15 13.91 8.67 -1.98
N VAL A 16 12.98 9.62 -2.00
CA VAL A 16 11.89 9.66 -3.00
C VAL A 16 12.44 9.86 -4.41
N ASN A 17 13.49 10.66 -4.61
CA ASN A 17 14.06 10.86 -5.95
C ASN A 17 14.85 9.64 -6.44
N GLU A 18 15.63 8.98 -5.57
CA GLU A 18 16.30 7.72 -5.93
C GLU A 18 15.28 6.59 -6.22
N LEU A 19 14.17 6.55 -5.47
CA LEU A 19 13.08 5.60 -5.70
C LEU A 19 12.30 5.87 -7.00
N LYS A 20 12.28 7.11 -7.51
CA LYS A 20 11.61 7.43 -8.79
C LYS A 20 12.26 6.68 -9.95
N GLU A 21 13.59 6.69 -10.03
CA GLU A 21 14.32 5.99 -11.09
C GLU A 21 14.09 4.46 -11.00
N LEU A 22 14.16 3.89 -9.79
CA LEU A 22 13.86 2.47 -9.57
C LEU A 22 12.39 2.10 -9.88
N THR A 23 11.45 3.03 -9.69
CA THR A 23 10.04 2.80 -10.05
C THR A 23 9.78 2.95 -11.55
N TYR A 24 10.61 3.71 -12.28
CA TYR A 24 10.54 3.79 -13.74
C TYR A 24 11.11 2.55 -14.44
N ASP A 25 12.00 1.80 -13.80
CA ASP A 25 12.50 0.53 -14.35
C ASP A 25 11.71 -0.70 -13.89
N SER A 26 10.85 -0.56 -12.88
CA SER A 26 10.02 -1.67 -12.43
C SER A 26 8.85 -1.92 -13.40
N PRO A 27 8.64 -3.16 -13.90
CA PRO A 27 7.47 -3.49 -14.71
C PRO A 27 6.18 -3.55 -13.88
N LEU A 28 6.27 -3.53 -12.54
CA LEU A 28 5.14 -3.66 -11.63
C LEU A 28 4.79 -2.33 -10.98
N SER A 29 3.51 -1.97 -10.99
CA SER A 29 2.98 -0.84 -10.24
C SER A 29 2.04 -1.34 -9.17
N GLN A 30 2.48 -1.29 -7.92
CA GLN A 30 1.70 -1.76 -6.78
C GLN A 30 1.91 -0.87 -5.55
N LEU A 31 0.80 -0.54 -4.88
CA LEU A 31 0.76 0.02 -3.55
C LEU A 31 0.26 -1.06 -2.58
N ILE A 32 1.00 -1.32 -1.50
CA ILE A 32 0.57 -2.21 -0.42
C ILE A 32 0.23 -1.34 0.78
N LEU A 33 -1.03 -1.36 1.21
CA LEU A 33 -1.49 -0.62 2.39
C LEU A 33 -1.56 -1.56 3.60
N ILE A 34 -0.89 -1.17 4.68
CA ILE A 34 -0.83 -1.92 5.94
C ILE A 34 -2.01 -1.51 6.81
N MET A 35 -3.09 -2.29 6.79
CA MET A 35 -4.35 -1.93 7.45
C MET A 35 -4.22 -1.88 8.97
N THR A 36 -3.43 -2.78 9.54
CA THR A 36 -3.21 -2.90 10.96
C THR A 36 -1.98 -3.78 11.22
N ASP A 37 -1.31 -3.53 12.34
CA ASP A 37 -0.28 -4.44 12.89
C ASP A 37 -0.90 -5.56 13.75
N ASN A 38 -2.21 -5.48 14.01
CA ASN A 38 -2.92 -6.42 14.87
C ASN A 38 -3.29 -7.68 14.09
N CYS A 39 -3.17 -8.83 14.74
CA CYS A 39 -3.60 -10.11 14.19
C CYS A 39 -4.35 -10.91 15.28
N ASN A 40 -5.42 -11.60 14.90
CA ASN A 40 -6.15 -12.52 15.78
C ASN A 40 -5.52 -13.93 15.80
N LEU A 41 -4.44 -14.15 15.06
CA LEU A 41 -3.60 -15.35 15.06
C LEU A 41 -2.19 -15.01 15.54
N LYS A 42 -1.43 -16.02 15.95
CA LYS A 42 -0.02 -15.91 16.38
C LYS A 42 0.83 -16.96 15.67
N CYS A 43 0.88 -16.89 14.35
CA CYS A 43 1.57 -17.88 13.54
C CYS A 43 3.08 -17.87 13.84
N GLU A 44 3.66 -19.05 14.06
CA GLU A 44 5.07 -19.16 14.47
C GLU A 44 6.04 -18.66 13.41
N TYR A 45 5.69 -18.86 12.14
CA TYR A 45 6.46 -18.45 10.97
C TYR A 45 6.25 -16.98 10.58
N CYS A 46 5.43 -16.24 11.33
CA CYS A 46 5.15 -14.85 11.02
C CYS A 46 6.37 -13.97 11.33
N ILE A 47 6.69 -13.00 10.48
CA ILE A 47 7.80 -12.06 10.72
C ILE A 47 7.61 -11.19 11.98
N TYR A 48 6.36 -11.02 12.43
CA TYR A 48 6.01 -10.33 13.67
C TYR A 48 6.15 -11.21 14.92
N SER A 49 6.47 -12.50 14.75
CA SER A 49 6.60 -13.50 15.83
C SER A 49 7.83 -13.23 16.71
N ASP A 50 7.67 -13.46 18.01
CA ASP A 50 8.74 -13.34 19.02
C ASP A 50 9.92 -14.30 18.78
N LYS A 51 9.80 -15.23 17.82
CA LYS A 51 10.87 -16.17 17.42
C LYS A 51 11.96 -15.54 16.54
N TYR A 52 11.75 -14.35 15.99
CA TYR A 52 12.70 -13.67 15.11
C TYR A 52 13.34 -12.43 15.78
N PRO A 53 14.53 -11.98 15.33
CA PRO A 53 15.15 -10.75 15.82
C PRO A 53 14.22 -9.51 15.69
N LYS A 54 14.24 -8.64 16.71
CA LYS A 54 13.20 -7.63 17.00
C LYS A 54 13.23 -6.35 16.16
N ASP A 55 13.12 -6.44 14.84
CA ASP A 55 12.95 -5.23 14.03
C ASP A 55 11.47 -4.77 13.94
N ILE A 56 10.53 -5.70 14.14
CA ILE A 56 9.09 -5.45 14.01
C ILE A 56 8.31 -6.33 14.99
N GLU A 57 7.54 -5.74 15.90
CA GLU A 57 6.74 -6.46 16.91
C GLU A 57 5.23 -6.38 16.61
N TYR A 58 4.46 -7.36 17.10
CA TYR A 58 3.00 -7.26 17.11
C TYR A 58 2.55 -6.00 17.86
N SER A 59 1.65 -5.23 17.25
CA SER A 59 1.06 -4.07 17.90
C SER A 59 -0.43 -3.98 17.60
N ARG A 60 -1.17 -3.19 18.38
CA ARG A 60 -2.60 -2.94 18.14
C ARG A 60 -2.86 -1.74 17.24
N ARG A 61 -1.83 -1.22 16.57
CA ARG A 61 -1.96 -0.05 15.69
C ARG A 61 -2.84 -0.37 14.49
N LYS A 62 -3.67 0.60 14.14
CA LYS A 62 -4.50 0.58 12.94
C LYS A 62 -4.14 1.82 12.13
N MET A 63 -3.99 1.66 10.83
CA MET A 63 -3.84 2.79 9.92
C MET A 63 -5.13 3.63 9.95
N ASP A 64 -5.01 4.95 9.86
CA ASP A 64 -6.15 5.83 9.69
C ASP A 64 -6.43 6.13 8.21
N PHE A 65 -7.59 6.72 7.94
CA PHE A 65 -7.99 7.01 6.57
C PHE A 65 -7.16 8.11 5.92
N ASN A 66 -6.63 9.08 6.68
CA ASN A 66 -5.84 10.17 6.13
C ASN A 66 -4.51 9.63 5.59
N THR A 67 -3.84 8.76 6.32
CA THR A 67 -2.63 8.07 5.85
C THR A 67 -2.90 7.25 4.60
N ALA A 68 -3.99 6.46 4.59
CA ALA A 68 -4.37 5.67 3.43
C ALA A 68 -4.64 6.56 2.20
N LYS A 69 -5.39 7.64 2.39
CA LYS A 69 -5.71 8.62 1.34
C LYS A 69 -4.45 9.26 0.75
N LEU A 70 -3.56 9.79 1.60
CA LEU A 70 -2.30 10.41 1.16
C LEU A 70 -1.42 9.41 0.40
N SER A 71 -1.34 8.16 0.87
CA SER A 71 -0.60 7.08 0.19
C SER A 71 -1.16 6.78 -1.20
N ILE A 72 -2.49 6.69 -1.31
CA ILE A 72 -3.19 6.48 -2.59
C ILE A 72 -2.96 7.65 -3.54
N ASP A 73 -3.06 8.89 -3.04
CA ASP A 73 -2.83 10.11 -3.81
C ASP A 73 -1.43 10.13 -4.40
N LYS A 74 -0.41 9.87 -3.58
CA LYS A 74 0.99 9.87 -4.02
C LYS A 74 1.27 8.74 -5.01
N TYR A 75 0.70 7.56 -4.77
CA TYR A 75 0.84 6.43 -5.66
C TYR A 75 0.29 6.71 -7.06
N PHE A 76 -0.89 7.33 -7.17
CA PHE A 76 -1.46 7.68 -8.48
C PHE A 76 -0.68 8.78 -9.20
N GLU A 77 -0.11 9.74 -8.48
CA GLU A 77 0.82 10.73 -9.05
C GLU A 77 2.03 10.03 -9.68
N LEU A 78 2.73 9.18 -8.91
CA LEU A 78 3.88 8.43 -9.41
C LEU A 78 3.51 7.51 -10.57
N HIS A 79 2.36 6.83 -10.50
CA HIS A 79 1.90 5.96 -11.57
C HIS A 79 1.61 6.73 -12.87
N LYS A 80 1.06 7.95 -12.77
CA LYS A 80 0.84 8.81 -13.92
C LYS A 80 2.16 9.21 -14.59
N GLU A 81 3.18 9.54 -13.81
CA GLU A 81 4.52 9.83 -14.35
C GLU A 81 5.11 8.59 -15.02
N ARG A 82 5.05 7.41 -14.38
CA ARG A 82 5.51 6.14 -14.98
C ARG A 82 4.89 5.85 -16.35
N LYS A 83 3.60 6.13 -16.54
CA LYS A 83 2.92 5.99 -17.84
C LYS A 83 3.51 6.89 -18.92
N LYS A 84 3.96 8.11 -18.57
CA LYS A 84 4.64 9.01 -19.52
C LYS A 84 6.00 8.44 -19.97
N HIS A 85 6.64 7.63 -19.14
CA HIS A 85 7.89 6.93 -19.46
C HIS A 85 7.69 5.58 -20.19
N GLY A 86 6.49 5.31 -20.73
CA GLY A 86 6.21 4.12 -21.55
C GLY A 86 5.79 2.87 -20.76
N LEU A 87 5.68 2.94 -19.43
CA LEU A 87 5.21 1.84 -18.59
C LEU A 87 3.69 1.82 -18.48
N ASN A 88 3.03 1.10 -19.39
CA ASN A 88 1.57 1.10 -19.52
C ASN A 88 0.84 0.00 -18.73
N LYS A 89 1.48 -0.63 -17.74
CA LYS A 89 0.81 -1.61 -16.88
C LYS A 89 -0.22 -0.93 -15.97
N SER A 90 -1.24 -1.67 -15.57
CA SER A 90 -2.23 -1.17 -14.62
C SER A 90 -1.59 -0.90 -13.27
N ALA A 91 -2.06 0.14 -12.59
CA ALA A 91 -1.80 0.28 -11.17
C ALA A 91 -2.52 -0.85 -10.39
N ASN A 92 -2.03 -1.17 -9.20
CA ASN A 92 -2.59 -2.17 -8.31
C ASN A 92 -2.52 -1.65 -6.88
N VAL A 93 -3.57 -1.85 -6.11
CA VAL A 93 -3.59 -1.57 -4.67
C VAL A 93 -3.94 -2.86 -3.96
N SER A 94 -3.15 -3.22 -2.96
CA SER A 94 -3.33 -4.43 -2.16
C SER A 94 -3.35 -4.09 -0.68
N PHE A 95 -4.12 -4.86 0.09
CA PHE A 95 -4.25 -4.68 1.53
C PHE A 95 -3.46 -5.77 2.24
N TYR A 96 -2.67 -5.38 3.24
CA TYR A 96 -1.80 -6.26 4.01
C TYR A 96 -1.74 -5.80 5.48
N GLY A 97 -0.87 -6.42 6.28
CA GLY A 97 -0.68 -6.16 7.70
C GLY A 97 -0.69 -7.45 8.51
N GLY A 98 -1.09 -7.38 9.77
CA GLY A 98 -1.40 -8.54 10.60
C GLY A 98 -2.58 -9.32 10.03
N GLU A 99 -3.78 -9.06 10.54
CA GLU A 99 -5.03 -9.52 9.92
C GLU A 99 -5.78 -8.31 9.32
N PRO A 100 -5.70 -8.09 7.99
CA PRO A 100 -6.28 -6.92 7.34
C PRO A 100 -7.77 -6.75 7.61
N LEU A 101 -8.52 -7.85 7.76
CA LEU A 101 -9.96 -7.81 7.99
C LEU A 101 -10.34 -7.25 9.37
N LEU A 102 -9.41 -7.14 10.32
CA LEU A 102 -9.64 -6.43 11.59
C LEU A 102 -9.80 -4.91 11.43
N ASN A 103 -9.56 -4.37 10.23
CA ASN A 103 -9.81 -2.98 9.86
C ASN A 103 -10.61 -2.88 8.55
N PHE A 104 -11.65 -3.72 8.41
CA PHE A 104 -12.45 -3.82 7.19
C PHE A 104 -13.12 -2.50 6.76
N ASP A 105 -13.51 -1.64 7.70
CA ASP A 105 -14.10 -0.34 7.37
C ASP A 105 -13.11 0.60 6.65
N LEU A 106 -11.83 0.54 7.00
CA LEU A 106 -10.80 1.28 6.27
C LEU A 106 -10.63 0.74 4.84
N ILE A 107 -10.70 -0.58 4.67
CA ILE A 107 -10.65 -1.22 3.34
C ILE A 107 -11.79 -0.67 2.47
N LYS A 108 -13.03 -0.66 2.98
CA LYS A 108 -14.19 -0.11 2.26
C LYS A 108 -13.98 1.35 1.85
N LYS A 109 -13.60 2.20 2.80
CA LYS A 109 -13.34 3.63 2.54
C LYS A 109 -12.25 3.82 1.49
N SER A 110 -11.18 3.02 1.55
CA SER A 110 -10.08 3.07 0.59
C SER A 110 -10.53 2.65 -0.82
N VAL A 111 -11.29 1.55 -0.92
CA VAL A 111 -11.85 1.08 -2.20
C VAL A 111 -12.79 2.12 -2.81
N GLU A 112 -13.69 2.71 -2.02
CA GLU A 112 -14.59 3.76 -2.46
C GLU A 112 -13.82 5.00 -2.95
N TYR A 113 -12.81 5.43 -2.18
CA TYR A 113 -11.95 6.54 -2.55
C TYR A 113 -11.21 6.29 -3.87
N ILE A 114 -10.64 5.10 -4.04
CA ILE A 114 -9.95 4.67 -5.26
C ILE A 114 -10.91 4.69 -6.46
N LYS A 115 -12.11 4.12 -6.32
CA LYS A 115 -13.13 4.11 -7.40
C LYS A 115 -13.50 5.53 -7.83
N ASN A 116 -13.71 6.43 -6.88
CA ASN A 116 -14.05 7.82 -7.16
C ASN A 116 -12.92 8.59 -7.83
N ARG A 117 -11.67 8.29 -7.50
CA ARG A 117 -10.50 8.96 -8.06
C ARG A 117 -10.05 8.40 -9.41
N ALA A 118 -10.22 7.09 -9.62
CA ALA A 118 -9.77 6.38 -10.81
C ALA A 118 -10.86 6.21 -11.89
N ARG A 119 -11.90 7.08 -11.91
CA ARG A 119 -13.16 6.98 -12.69
C ARG A 119 -13.06 6.50 -14.16
N ASN A 120 -11.90 6.49 -14.80
CA ASN A 120 -11.68 5.98 -16.17
C ASN A 120 -10.43 5.06 -16.35
N ASN A 121 -9.82 4.56 -15.27
CA ASN A 121 -8.61 3.71 -15.31
C ASN A 121 -8.62 2.70 -14.14
N ILE A 122 -9.58 1.75 -14.13
CA ILE A 122 -9.64 0.69 -13.10
C ILE A 122 -8.65 -0.42 -13.53
N LEU A 123 -7.48 -0.61 -12.91
CA LEU A 123 -7.19 -1.16 -11.57
C LEU A 123 -7.87 -2.52 -11.36
N TYR A 124 -7.19 -3.60 -11.76
CA TYR A 124 -7.66 -4.96 -11.55
C TYR A 124 -7.91 -5.20 -10.05
N TYR A 125 -9.17 -5.37 -9.68
CA TYR A 125 -9.53 -6.29 -8.60
C TYR A 125 -9.21 -7.68 -9.15
N ASN A 126 -8.67 -8.59 -8.34
CA ASN A 126 -8.31 -9.94 -8.78
C ASN A 126 -9.36 -10.48 -9.76
N LYS A 127 -8.97 -10.65 -11.04
CA LYS A 127 -9.83 -10.96 -12.20
C LYS A 127 -10.49 -12.35 -12.14
N TRP A 128 -10.55 -12.95 -10.95
CA TRP A 128 -11.12 -14.27 -10.71
C TRP A 128 -12.65 -14.25 -10.72
N TYR A 129 -13.30 -13.10 -10.51
CA TYR A 129 -14.76 -12.99 -10.36
C TYR A 129 -15.49 -12.32 -11.54
N ASP A 130 -14.78 -11.82 -12.56
CA ASP A 130 -15.43 -11.13 -13.69
C ASP A 130 -15.79 -12.08 -14.86
N ASN A 131 -15.85 -13.39 -14.61
CA ASN A 131 -16.20 -14.43 -15.58
C ASN A 131 -17.52 -15.17 -15.26
N GLU A 132 -18.43 -14.56 -14.48
CA GLU A 132 -19.80 -15.04 -14.32
C GLU A 132 -20.82 -14.03 -14.88
#